data_AF-A0A817IWG3-F1
#
_entry.id   AF-A0A817IWG3-F1
#
_cell.length_a   1.000
_cell.length_b   1.000
_cell.length_c   1.000
_cell.angle_alpha   90.00
_cell.angle_beta   90.00
_cell.angle_gamma   90.00
#
_symmetry.space_group_name_H-M   'P 1'
#
loop_
_entity.id
_entity.type
_entity.pdbx_description
1 polymer ?
#
loop_
_entity_poly.entity_id
_entity_poly.type
_entity_poly.pdbx_seq_one_letter_code
_entity_poly.pdbx_strand_id
1 'polypeptide(L)'
;MLKGERQLIAVSKIDKFDKGIGEKLQGIGPGPMVLKLGCVAVLNRTQEEIDQNIPFDEMRRREQHGQLVKRLALIQQERIRSTLPSIIDELKKEIKSKKSELKQMPPPVTSEMDCWVLYTDLIKKYGEIINARVNGVYDNEMQLKIEESIFATTDLSRTVNLTIP
;
A
#
# COMPACT_ATOMS: atom_id res chain seq x y z
N MET A 1 17.60 2.65 3.52
CA MET A 1 17.20 1.75 4.62
C MET A 1 18.45 1.32 5.36
N LEU A 2 18.54 1.62 6.66
CA LEU A 2 19.65 1.12 7.48
C LEU A 2 19.45 -0.38 7.74
N LYS A 3 20.51 -1.16 7.56
CA LYS A 3 20.52 -2.61 7.79
C LYS A 3 20.20 -2.86 9.29
N GLY A 4 19.18 -3.67 9.60
CA GLY A 4 18.84 -4.03 10.98
C GLY A 4 17.70 -3.25 11.66
N GLU A 5 17.12 -2.22 11.02
CA GLU A 5 16.03 -1.44 11.66
C GLU A 5 14.71 -2.22 11.83
N ARG A 6 14.42 -3.15 10.93
CA ARG A 6 13.18 -3.94 10.91
C ARG A 6 13.40 -5.41 11.31
N GLN A 7 14.55 -5.71 11.90
CA GLN A 7 14.97 -7.08 12.21
C GLN A 7 14.91 -7.30 13.71
N LEU A 8 14.13 -8.31 14.11
CA LEU A 8 14.08 -8.87 15.46
C LEU A 8 14.61 -10.30 15.37
N ILE A 9 15.52 -10.67 16.28
CA ILE A 9 16.00 -12.05 16.36
C ILE A 9 15.25 -12.77 17.49
N ALA A 10 14.72 -13.95 17.19
CA ALA A 10 14.18 -14.87 18.18
C ALA A 10 15.15 -16.04 18.34
N VAL A 11 15.66 -16.25 19.54
CA VAL A 11 16.60 -17.34 19.85
C VAL A 11 15.85 -18.43 20.60
N SER A 12 16.00 -19.66 20.11
CA SER A 12 15.36 -20.85 20.66
C SER A 12 16.40 -21.82 21.23
N LYS A 13 15.93 -22.92 21.83
CA LYS A 13 16.77 -23.96 22.45
C LYS A 13 17.66 -23.44 23.59
N ILE A 14 17.17 -22.44 24.34
CA ILE A 14 17.88 -21.81 25.45
C ILE A 14 18.15 -22.77 26.62
N ASP A 15 17.41 -23.87 26.68
CA ASP A 15 17.56 -24.98 27.63
C ASP A 15 18.88 -25.74 27.48
N LYS A 16 19.48 -25.74 26.28
CA LYS A 16 20.72 -26.49 25.98
C LYS A 16 21.99 -25.69 26.21
N PHE A 17 21.90 -24.44 26.66
CA PHE A 17 23.03 -23.53 26.78
C PHE A 17 23.38 -23.21 28.23
N ASP A 18 24.69 -23.07 28.49
CA ASP A 18 25.23 -22.66 29.78
C ASP A 18 24.79 -21.24 30.18
N LYS A 19 24.72 -20.99 31.50
CA LYS A 19 24.15 -19.78 32.15
C LYS A 19 24.63 -18.43 31.61
N GLY A 20 25.74 -18.35 30.85
CA GLY A 20 26.32 -17.11 30.33
C GLY A 20 25.80 -16.60 28.98
N ILE A 21 24.95 -17.34 28.26
CA ILE A 21 24.44 -16.89 26.94
C ILE A 21 23.25 -15.93 27.05
N GLY A 22 22.47 -16.01 28.13
CA GLY A 22 21.38 -15.04 28.38
C GLY A 22 21.89 -13.59 28.40
N GLU A 23 23.08 -13.36 28.96
CA GLU A 23 23.76 -12.05 29.01
C GLU A 23 24.30 -11.62 27.63
N LYS A 24 24.81 -12.57 26.84
CA LYS A 24 25.27 -12.31 25.46
C LYS A 24 24.11 -11.98 24.51
N LEU A 25 22.93 -12.58 24.71
CA LEU A 25 21.71 -12.31 23.95
C LEU A 25 21.08 -10.94 24.31
N GLN A 26 21.38 -10.41 25.49
CA GLN A 26 21.06 -9.02 25.87
C GLN A 26 22.01 -7.99 25.24
N GLY A 27 22.98 -8.42 24.43
CA GLY A 27 23.87 -7.54 23.68
C GLY A 27 25.26 -7.34 24.29
N ILE A 28 25.65 -8.12 25.29
CA ILE A 28 26.99 -8.06 25.91
C ILE A 28 27.87 -9.16 25.29
N GLY A 29 28.23 -9.05 24.01
CA GLY A 29 29.08 -10.03 23.32
C GLY A 29 29.74 -9.49 22.04
N PRO A 30 30.93 -9.97 21.64
CA PRO A 30 31.81 -9.28 20.69
C PRO A 30 31.38 -9.57 19.23
N GLY A 31 30.69 -8.60 18.64
CA GLY A 31 30.32 -8.57 17.22
C GLY A 31 29.01 -7.79 17.03
N PRO A 32 29.05 -6.44 16.94
CA PRO A 32 27.84 -5.65 17.12
C PRO A 32 27.03 -5.60 15.82
N MET A 33 26.17 -6.60 15.58
CA MET A 33 25.01 -6.36 14.73
C MET A 33 24.03 -5.52 15.52
N VAL A 34 24.04 -4.21 15.28
CA VAL A 34 23.12 -3.26 15.96
C VAL A 34 21.70 -3.49 15.43
N LEU A 35 20.90 -4.22 16.20
CA LEU A 35 19.50 -4.49 15.90
C LEU A 35 18.61 -3.55 16.71
N LYS A 36 17.84 -2.71 16.02
CA LYS A 36 16.95 -1.73 16.65
C LYS A 36 15.83 -2.38 17.46
N LEU A 37 15.33 -3.54 17.01
CA LEU A 37 14.26 -4.27 17.70
C LEU A 37 14.81 -5.25 18.76
N GLY A 38 16.11 -5.57 18.67
CA GLY A 38 16.84 -6.42 19.62
C GLY A 38 16.68 -7.92 19.38
N CYS A 39 16.91 -8.68 20.45
CA CYS A 39 16.83 -10.13 20.49
C CYS A 39 15.87 -10.58 21.61
N VAL A 40 15.14 -11.67 21.40
CA VAL A 40 14.21 -12.28 22.36
C VAL A 40 14.50 -13.77 22.45
N ALA A 41 14.71 -14.26 23.68
CA ALA A 41 14.81 -15.69 23.96
C ALA A 41 13.40 -16.31 24.06
N VAL A 42 13.21 -17.49 23.51
CA VAL A 42 11.95 -18.24 23.52
C VAL A 42 12.19 -19.66 24.02
N LEU A 43 11.38 -20.08 24.99
CA LEU A 43 11.37 -21.45 25.48
C LEU A 43 10.41 -22.28 24.63
N ASN A 44 10.94 -23.28 23.94
CA ASN A 44 10.16 -24.21 23.14
C ASN A 44 9.98 -25.54 23.86
N ARG A 45 9.02 -26.34 23.40
CA ARG A 45 8.88 -27.73 23.81
C ARG A 45 10.11 -28.53 23.40
N THR A 46 10.61 -29.34 24.32
CA THR A 46 11.59 -30.40 24.07
C THR A 46 10.94 -31.56 23.34
N GLN A 47 11.75 -32.51 22.84
CA GLN A 47 11.21 -33.65 22.09
C GLN A 47 10.34 -34.53 22.98
N GLU A 48 10.77 -34.73 24.23
CA GLU A 48 10.06 -35.52 25.24
C GLU A 48 8.69 -34.89 25.60
N GLU A 49 8.62 -33.56 25.69
CA GLU A 49 7.37 -32.84 25.96
C GLU A 49 6.41 -32.86 24.76
N ILE A 50 6.93 -32.97 23.53
CA ILE A 50 6.13 -33.19 22.33
C ILE A 50 5.53 -34.60 22.37
N ASP A 51 6.35 -35.61 22.69
CA ASP A 51 5.91 -37.00 22.74
C ASP A 51 4.88 -37.24 23.85
N GLN A 52 4.98 -36.48 24.95
CA GLN A 52 4.00 -36.46 26.04
C GLN A 52 2.75 -35.60 25.77
N ASN A 53 2.64 -34.97 24.59
CA ASN A 53 1.54 -34.08 24.22
C ASN A 53 1.27 -32.98 25.26
N ILE A 54 2.30 -32.36 25.82
CA ILE A 54 2.11 -31.28 26.80
C ILE A 54 1.31 -30.13 26.15
N PRO A 55 0.22 -29.68 26.79
CA PRO A 55 -0.64 -28.65 26.26
C PRO A 55 0.07 -27.29 26.21
N PHE A 56 -0.31 -26.48 25.23
CA PHE A 56 0.31 -25.17 24.98
C PHE A 56 0.21 -24.22 26.17
N ASP A 57 -0.91 -24.24 26.90
CA ASP A 57 -1.11 -23.36 28.07
C ASP A 57 -0.16 -23.68 29.23
N GLU A 58 0.31 -24.91 29.32
CA GLU A 58 1.30 -25.29 30.32
C GLU A 58 2.68 -24.75 29.94
N MET A 59 3.06 -24.85 28.67
CA MET A 59 4.30 -24.24 28.17
C MET A 59 4.29 -22.72 28.26
N ARG A 60 3.15 -22.08 27.98
CA ARG A 60 2.97 -20.64 28.14
C ARG A 60 3.14 -20.20 29.59
N ARG A 61 2.67 -21.01 30.56
CA ARG A 61 2.90 -20.75 31.99
C ARG A 61 4.37 -20.90 32.37
N ARG A 62 5.09 -21.88 31.83
CA ARG A 62 6.53 -22.08 32.06
C ARG A 62 7.39 -20.96 31.49
N GLU A 63 7.04 -20.42 30.32
CA GLU A 63 7.71 -19.25 29.73
C GLU A 63 7.50 -17.97 30.57
N GLN A 64 6.54 -17.99 31.53
CA GLN A 64 6.11 -16.94 32.48
C GLN A 64 5.79 -15.55 31.91
N HIS A 65 6.17 -15.23 30.68
CA HIS A 65 6.24 -13.85 30.23
C HIS A 65 5.67 -13.58 28.85
N GLY A 66 5.41 -14.60 27.99
CA GLY A 66 4.83 -14.42 26.66
C GLY A 66 5.47 -13.26 25.89
N GLN A 67 6.77 -13.07 26.12
CA GLN A 67 7.47 -11.81 25.89
C GLN A 67 7.55 -11.50 24.41
N LEU A 68 7.71 -12.54 23.59
CA LEU A 68 7.75 -12.40 22.14
C LEU A 68 6.41 -11.90 21.58
N VAL A 69 5.28 -12.47 22.00
CA VAL A 69 3.96 -12.07 21.47
C VAL A 69 3.65 -10.62 21.83
N LYS A 70 3.85 -10.24 23.10
CA LYS A 70 3.65 -8.86 23.56
C LYS A 70 4.55 -7.88 22.82
N ARG A 71 5.83 -8.25 22.62
CA ARG A 71 6.81 -7.40 21.94
C ARG A 71 6.53 -7.27 20.44
N LEU A 72 6.14 -8.35 19.78
CA LEU A 72 5.69 -8.31 18.39
C LEU A 72 4.45 -7.44 18.23
N ALA A 73 3.46 -7.54 19.13
CA ALA A 73 2.27 -6.71 19.09
C ALA A 73 2.60 -5.21 19.20
N LEU A 74 3.48 -4.82 20.13
CA LEU A 74 3.93 -3.44 20.27
C LEU A 74 4.69 -2.93 19.04
N ILE A 75 5.62 -3.73 18.51
CA ILE A 75 6.38 -3.39 17.29
C ILE A 75 5.44 -3.18 16.11
N GLN A 76 4.45 -4.06 15.95
CA GLN A 76 3.48 -3.96 14.87
C GLN A 76 2.59 -2.73 15.04
N GLN A 77 2.08 -2.48 16.24
CA GLN A 77 1.24 -1.32 16.53
C GLN A 77 1.96 0.00 16.22
N GLU A 78 3.21 0.14 16.68
CA GLU A 78 4.00 1.35 16.45
C GLU A 78 4.32 1.51 14.96
N ARG A 79 4.65 0.40 14.28
CA ARG A 79 4.90 0.44 12.85
C ARG A 79 3.68 0.88 12.08
N ILE A 80 2.52 0.28 12.34
CA ILE A 80 1.25 0.65 11.71
C ILE A 80 0.97 2.14 11.93
N ARG A 81 1.10 2.62 13.17
CA ARG A 81 0.91 4.03 13.52
C ARG A 81 1.83 4.96 12.71
N SER A 82 3.10 4.58 12.58
CA SER A 82 4.09 5.40 11.84
C SER A 82 3.92 5.36 10.32
N THR A 83 3.44 4.25 9.74
CA THR A 83 3.36 4.08 8.28
C THR A 83 2.02 4.49 7.69
N LEU A 84 0.93 4.37 8.46
CA LEU A 84 -0.43 4.66 7.96
C LEU A 84 -0.57 6.08 7.38
N PRO A 85 -0.09 7.16 8.02
CA PRO A 85 -0.24 8.50 7.47
C PRO A 85 0.41 8.64 6.09
N SER A 86 1.65 8.14 5.93
CA SER A 86 2.37 8.17 4.65
C SER A 86 1.63 7.42 3.55
N ILE A 87 1.11 6.22 3.86
CA ILE A 87 0.34 5.42 2.91
C ILE A 87 -0.94 6.14 2.50
N ILE A 88 -1.64 6.79 3.45
CA ILE A 88 -2.85 7.57 3.16
C ILE A 88 -2.52 8.74 2.21
N ASP A 89 -1.41 9.44 2.43
CA ASP A 89 -1.01 10.56 1.59
C ASP A 89 -0.58 10.11 0.19
N GLU A 90 0.14 8.99 0.09
CA GLU A 90 0.46 8.34 -1.20
C GLU A 90 -0.82 7.95 -1.96
N LEU A 91 -1.78 7.30 -1.29
CA LEU A 91 -3.06 6.94 -1.89
C LEU A 91 -3.85 8.16 -2.37
N LYS A 92 -3.92 9.23 -1.57
CA LYS A 92 -4.58 10.48 -1.99
C LYS A 92 -3.92 11.07 -3.23
N LYS A 93 -2.59 11.04 -3.29
CA LYS A 93 -1.82 11.52 -4.44
C LYS A 93 -2.10 10.68 -5.69
N GLU A 94 -2.09 9.36 -5.57
CA GLU A 94 -2.41 8.46 -6.67
C GLU A 94 -3.84 8.62 -7.17
N ILE A 95 -4.82 8.71 -6.26
CA ILE A 95 -6.22 8.96 -6.61
C ILE A 95 -6.35 10.29 -7.36
N LYS A 96 -5.67 11.34 -6.90
CA LYS A 96 -5.69 12.64 -7.58
C LYS A 96 -5.09 12.55 -8.98
N SER A 97 -3.95 11.88 -9.13
CA SER A 97 -3.32 11.65 -10.45
C SER A 97 -4.24 10.88 -11.38
N LYS A 98 -4.75 9.74 -10.93
CA LYS A 98 -5.63 8.86 -11.72
C LYS A 98 -6.95 9.53 -12.08
N LYS A 99 -7.51 10.37 -11.20
CA LYS A 99 -8.69 11.20 -11.54
C LYS A 99 -8.37 12.23 -12.61
N SER A 100 -7.17 12.83 -12.59
CA SER A 100 -6.74 13.76 -13.64
C SER A 100 -6.53 13.05 -14.97
N GLU A 101 -5.88 11.89 -14.95
CA GLU A 101 -5.69 11.04 -16.13
C GLU A 101 -7.05 10.60 -16.71
N LEU A 102 -7.99 10.17 -15.87
CA LEU A 102 -9.32 9.75 -16.31
C LEU A 102 -10.12 10.88 -16.97
N LYS A 103 -9.95 12.12 -16.51
CA LYS A 103 -10.58 13.30 -17.16
C LYS A 103 -10.05 13.55 -18.58
N GLN A 104 -8.83 13.09 -18.86
CA GLN A 104 -8.22 13.16 -20.18
C GLN A 104 -8.50 11.90 -21.01
N MET A 105 -9.29 10.93 -20.51
CA MET A 105 -9.69 9.76 -21.28
C MET A 105 -11.10 9.98 -21.85
N PRO A 106 -11.35 9.54 -23.10
CA PRO A 106 -12.64 9.78 -23.71
C PRO A 106 -13.71 8.97 -22.95
N PRO A 107 -14.96 9.44 -22.91
CA PRO A 107 -16.02 8.71 -22.25
C PRO A 107 -16.17 7.31 -22.87
N PRO A 108 -16.50 6.29 -22.05
CA PRO A 108 -16.72 4.96 -22.58
C PRO A 108 -17.91 4.97 -23.52
N VAL A 109 -17.72 4.47 -24.74
CA VAL A 109 -18.80 4.32 -25.72
C VAL A 109 -19.64 3.11 -25.32
N THR A 110 -20.84 3.36 -24.81
CA THR A 110 -21.72 2.30 -24.28
C THR A 110 -22.85 1.88 -25.22
N SER A 111 -23.07 2.64 -26.30
CA SER A 111 -24.07 2.32 -27.31
C SER A 111 -23.62 2.71 -28.71
N GLU A 112 -24.26 2.11 -29.72
CA GLU A 112 -24.03 2.44 -31.12
C GLU A 112 -24.41 3.89 -31.44
N MET A 113 -25.45 4.41 -30.79
CA MET A 113 -25.87 5.80 -30.92
C MET A 113 -24.80 6.76 -30.37
N ASP A 114 -24.21 6.45 -29.21
CA ASP A 114 -23.12 7.26 -28.63
C ASP A 114 -21.91 7.30 -29.58
N CYS A 115 -21.60 6.17 -30.23
CA CYS A 115 -20.52 6.07 -31.22
C CYS A 115 -20.76 6.99 -32.42
N TRP A 116 -21.99 6.97 -32.96
CA TRP A 116 -22.36 7.80 -34.11
C TRP A 116 -22.29 9.29 -33.81
N VAL A 117 -22.77 9.70 -32.63
CA VAL A 117 -22.71 11.10 -32.17
C VAL A 117 -21.26 11.55 -32.01
N LEU A 118 -20.43 10.77 -31.32
CA LEU A 118 -19.00 11.08 -31.15
C LEU A 118 -18.27 11.20 -32.50
N TYR A 119 -18.53 10.27 -33.42
CA TYR A 119 -17.91 10.27 -34.74
C TYR A 119 -18.32 11.50 -35.57
N THR A 120 -19.61 11.84 -35.55
CA THR A 120 -20.13 13.00 -36.28
C THR A 120 -19.56 14.31 -35.74
N ASP A 121 -19.48 14.45 -34.41
CA ASP A 121 -18.91 15.62 -33.76
C ASP A 121 -17.41 15.77 -34.03
N LEU A 122 -16.69 14.64 -34.08
CA LEU A 122 -15.28 14.62 -34.44
C LEU A 122 -15.06 15.10 -35.88
N ILE A 123 -15.84 14.62 -36.85
CA ILE A 123 -15.78 15.09 -38.24
C ILE A 123 -16.04 16.59 -38.34
N LYS A 124 -17.08 17.10 -37.65
CA LYS A 124 -17.41 18.53 -37.66
C LYS A 124 -16.26 19.38 -37.14
N LYS A 125 -15.67 19.00 -35.99
CA LYS A 125 -14.51 19.69 -35.41
C LYS A 125 -13.31 19.69 -36.35
N TYR A 126 -12.99 18.56 -36.98
CA TYR A 126 -11.90 18.53 -37.96
C TYR A 126 -12.19 19.44 -39.16
N GLY A 127 -13.43 19.48 -39.64
CA GLY A 127 -13.85 20.42 -40.69
C GLY A 127 -13.65 21.88 -40.29
N GLU A 128 -14.00 22.25 -39.06
CA GLU A 128 -13.80 23.60 -38.52
C GLU A 128 -12.32 24.00 -38.45
N ILE A 129 -11.43 23.10 -38.00
CA ILE A 129 -9.97 23.35 -37.98
C ILE A 129 -9.44 23.57 -39.39
N ILE A 130 -9.82 22.69 -40.32
CA ILE A 130 -9.32 22.74 -41.70
C ILE A 130 -9.76 24.05 -42.34
N ASN A 131 -11.04 24.43 -42.16
CA ASN A 131 -11.55 25.71 -42.63
C ASN A 131 -10.83 26.91 -41.97
N ALA A 132 -10.59 26.88 -40.66
CA ALA A 132 -9.85 27.92 -39.97
C ALA A 132 -8.41 28.07 -40.52
N ARG A 133 -7.72 26.95 -40.76
CA ARG A 133 -6.37 26.93 -41.34
C ARG A 133 -6.35 27.44 -42.78
N VAL A 134 -7.32 27.04 -43.60
CA VAL A 134 -7.45 27.52 -44.99
C VAL A 134 -7.69 29.04 -45.01
N ASN A 135 -8.39 29.57 -44.01
CA ASN A 135 -8.62 31.00 -43.84
C ASN A 135 -7.48 31.73 -43.09
N GLY A 136 -6.33 31.07 -42.86
CA GLY A 136 -5.14 31.69 -42.27
C GLY A 136 -5.17 31.88 -40.75
N VAL A 137 -6.15 31.31 -40.04
CA VAL A 137 -6.21 31.33 -38.58
C VAL A 137 -5.50 30.09 -38.04
N TYR A 138 -4.26 30.29 -37.58
CA TYR A 138 -3.43 29.25 -36.97
C TYR A 138 -3.41 29.42 -35.46
N ASP A 139 -4.54 29.17 -34.82
CA ASP A 139 -4.62 29.26 -33.36
C ASP A 139 -4.20 27.91 -32.73
N ASN A 140 -3.08 27.89 -32.01
CA ASN A 140 -2.60 26.71 -31.29
C ASN A 140 -3.55 26.31 -30.14
N GLU A 141 -4.37 27.25 -29.65
CA GLU A 141 -5.42 26.94 -28.67
C GLU A 141 -6.56 26.10 -29.24
N MET A 142 -6.82 26.18 -30.55
CA MET A 142 -7.89 25.41 -31.19
C MET A 142 -7.55 23.92 -31.19
N GLN A 143 -6.27 23.56 -31.34
CA GLN A 143 -5.78 22.18 -31.22
C GLN A 143 -5.89 21.64 -29.78
N LEU A 144 -5.53 22.46 -28.77
CA LEU A 144 -5.72 22.14 -27.35
C LEU A 144 -7.19 21.99 -26.97
N LYS A 145 -8.08 22.84 -27.50
CA LYS A 145 -9.54 22.78 -27.25
C LYS A 145 -10.19 21.55 -27.87
N ILE A 146 -9.62 20.93 -28.90
CA ILE A 146 -10.12 19.66 -29.45
C ILE A 146 -9.74 18.49 -28.56
N GLU A 147 -8.52 18.50 -28.04
CA GLU A 147 -8.07 17.57 -27.00
C GLU A 147 -8.81 17.76 -25.67
N GLU A 148 -9.47 18.88 -25.41
CA GLU A 148 -10.33 19.07 -24.23
C GLU A 148 -11.83 18.82 -24.52
N SER A 149 -12.30 19.19 -25.71
CA SER A 149 -13.72 19.14 -26.08
C SER A 149 -14.19 17.76 -26.56
N ILE A 150 -13.30 16.89 -27.05
CA ILE A 150 -13.62 15.47 -27.26
C ILE A 150 -13.94 14.77 -25.91
N PHE A 151 -13.53 15.37 -24.79
CA PHE A 151 -13.55 14.78 -23.46
C PHE A 151 -14.56 15.42 -22.49
N ALA A 152 -15.18 16.56 -22.86
CA ALA A 152 -16.06 17.34 -21.98
C ALA A 152 -17.56 17.22 -22.26
N THR A 153 -17.99 16.54 -23.34
CA THR A 153 -19.42 16.35 -23.60
C THR A 153 -19.97 15.20 -22.77
N THR A 154 -20.35 15.49 -21.52
CA THR A 154 -21.69 15.23 -20.93
C THR A 154 -21.60 15.39 -19.41
N ASP A 155 -21.58 16.63 -18.92
CA ASP A 155 -21.88 16.92 -17.52
C ASP A 155 -23.40 17.10 -17.37
N LEU A 156 -24.15 16.00 -17.47
CA LEU A 156 -25.55 15.98 -17.04
C LEU A 156 -25.92 14.61 -16.46
N SER A 157 -26.31 14.66 -15.18
CA SER A 157 -27.06 13.65 -14.41
C SER A 157 -26.35 12.34 -14.03
N ARG A 158 -25.52 12.36 -12.98
CA ARG A 158 -25.44 11.25 -12.00
C ARG A 158 -25.15 11.74 -10.58
N THR A 159 -26.16 12.31 -9.93
CA THR A 159 -26.25 12.27 -8.46
C THR A 159 -26.55 10.82 -8.06
N VAL A 160 -25.52 10.04 -7.75
CA VAL A 160 -25.68 8.72 -7.11
C VAL A 160 -25.84 8.97 -5.61
N ASN A 161 -27.08 8.95 -5.14
CA ASN A 161 -27.37 8.82 -3.72
C ASN A 161 -26.87 7.46 -3.24
N LEU A 162 -25.79 7.46 -2.45
CA LEU A 162 -25.31 6.29 -1.72
C LEU A 162 -26.10 6.20 -0.41
N THR A 163 -27.22 5.49 -0.43
CA THR A 163 -27.85 4.96 0.79
C THR A 163 -27.18 3.62 1.09
N ILE A 164 -26.46 3.53 2.20
CA ILE A 164 -25.81 2.31 2.70
C ILE A 164 -26.78 1.69 3.74
N PRO A 165 -27.10 0.39 3.66
CA PRO A 165 -27.83 -0.31 4.72
C PRO A 165 -26.97 -0.57 5.97
#